data_AF-A0A0K0FEI2-F1
#
_entry.id   AF-A0A0K0FEI2-F1
#
_cell.length_a   1.000
_cell.length_b   1.000
_cell.length_c   1.000
_cell.angle_alpha   90.00
_cell.angle_beta   90.00
_cell.angle_gamma   90.00
#
_symmetry.space_group_name_H-M   'P 1'
#
loop_
_entity.id
_entity.type
_entity.pdbx_description
1 polymer ?
#
loop_
_entity_poly.entity_id
_entity_poly.type
_entity_poly.pdbx_seq_one_letter_code
_entity_poly.pdbx_strand_id
1 'polypeptide(L)'
;MEFLGSDSVTVPFYRSLNIYQTKSVLNEVYKLQEHSLLNQDDLTKFNWEQPFSEDIMKSFSDLARKGIPTLKKYILKEMLSEIENDLDNMLSNYIKIMKHVYTELPKSNDNVTVMTHGDMWTNNFMFKVDSDGNCSNNLSAVFD
;
A
#
# COMPACT_ATOMS: atom_id res chain seq x y z
N MET A 1 -10.67 9.79 -18.91
CA MET A 1 -10.27 8.47 -18.37
C MET A 1 -10.86 7.40 -19.27
N GLU A 2 -10.04 6.43 -19.66
CA GLU A 2 -10.46 5.27 -20.44
C GLU A 2 -11.08 4.21 -19.50
N PHE A 3 -12.14 3.53 -19.93
CA PHE A 3 -12.74 2.44 -19.17
C PHE A 3 -11.97 1.15 -19.45
N LEU A 4 -11.21 0.66 -18.46
CA LEU A 4 -10.34 -0.51 -18.62
C LEU A 4 -11.05 -1.86 -18.37
N GLY A 5 -12.28 -1.85 -17.88
CA GLY A 5 -13.02 -3.09 -17.57
C GLY A 5 -13.40 -3.92 -18.79
N SER A 6 -13.24 -3.39 -20.01
CA SER A 6 -13.50 -4.13 -21.25
C SER A 6 -12.33 -5.00 -21.71
N ASP A 7 -11.10 -4.69 -21.30
CA ASP A 7 -9.90 -5.36 -21.81
C ASP A 7 -8.85 -5.68 -20.74
N SER A 8 -9.17 -5.43 -19.46
CA SER A 8 -8.26 -5.62 -18.35
C SER A 8 -8.98 -6.21 -17.13
N VAL A 9 -8.27 -7.03 -16.36
CA VAL A 9 -8.77 -7.72 -15.15
C VAL A 9 -7.71 -7.71 -14.05
N THR A 10 -8.15 -7.83 -12.81
CA THR A 10 -7.24 -8.04 -11.67
C THR A 10 -6.91 -9.52 -11.51
N VAL A 11 -5.76 -9.82 -10.92
CA VAL A 11 -5.50 -11.18 -10.43
C VAL A 11 -6.38 -11.40 -9.19
N PRO A 12 -7.09 -12.54 -9.06
CA PRO A 12 -7.88 -12.81 -7.87
C PRO A 12 -7.03 -12.72 -6.59
N PHE A 13 -7.52 -12.04 -5.56
CA PHE A 13 -6.75 -11.71 -4.34
C PHE A 13 -6.15 -12.93 -3.60
N TYR A 14 -6.72 -14.12 -3.80
CA TYR A 14 -6.23 -15.38 -3.23
C TYR A 14 -5.10 -16.02 -4.06
N ARG A 15 -4.69 -15.41 -5.17
CA ARG A 15 -3.58 -15.84 -6.02
C ARG A 15 -2.47 -14.80 -5.98
N SER A 16 -1.23 -15.27 -5.87
CA SER A 16 -0.05 -14.43 -6.05
C SER A 16 0.17 -14.09 -7.51
N LEU A 17 0.80 -12.95 -7.78
CA LEU A 17 1.30 -12.62 -9.11
C LEU A 17 2.37 -13.64 -9.52
N ASN A 18 2.39 -13.99 -10.81
CA ASN A 18 3.51 -14.73 -11.36
C ASN A 18 4.73 -13.80 -11.57
N ILE A 19 5.91 -14.37 -11.84
CA ILE A 19 7.15 -13.60 -11.97
C ILE A 19 7.10 -12.51 -13.06
N TYR A 20 6.37 -12.75 -14.15
CA TYR A 20 6.23 -11.81 -15.26
C TYR A 20 5.27 -10.67 -14.91
N GLN A 21 4.17 -10.96 -14.23
CA GLN A 21 3.25 -9.95 -13.70
C GLN A 21 3.95 -9.06 -12.67
N THR A 22 4.68 -9.67 -11.73
CA THR A 22 5.52 -8.93 -10.76
C THR A 22 6.52 -8.02 -11.47
N LYS A 23 7.19 -8.53 -12.51
CA LYS A 23 8.12 -7.71 -13.31
C LYS A 23 7.42 -6.52 -13.97
N SER A 24 6.24 -6.71 -14.54
CA SER A 24 5.47 -5.61 -15.14
C SER A 24 5.08 -4.54 -14.12
N VAL A 25 4.65 -4.93 -12.91
CA VAL A 25 4.39 -3.98 -11.81
C VAL A 25 5.66 -3.23 -11.41
N LEU A 26 6.77 -3.95 -11.22
CA LEU A 26 8.05 -3.34 -10.83
C LEU A 26 8.59 -2.39 -11.89
N ASN A 27 8.33 -2.63 -13.18
CA ASN A 27 8.71 -1.69 -14.24
C ASN A 27 7.98 -0.34 -14.12
N GLU A 28 6.69 -0.33 -13.74
CA GLU A 28 5.96 0.92 -13.54
C GLU A 28 6.39 1.63 -12.24
N VAL A 29 6.63 0.86 -11.17
CA VAL A 29 7.23 1.40 -9.93
C VAL A 29 8.59 2.03 -10.22
N TYR A 30 9.42 1.37 -11.04
CA TYR A 30 10.73 1.86 -11.43
C TYR A 30 10.62 3.20 -12.16
N LYS A 31 9.70 3.37 -13.11
CA LYS A 31 9.49 4.66 -13.80
C LYS A 31 9.13 5.78 -12.81
N LEU A 32 8.25 5.51 -11.85
CA LEU A 32 7.88 6.48 -10.81
C LEU A 32 9.07 6.87 -9.93
N GLN A 33 9.87 5.89 -9.52
CA GLN A 33 11.07 6.11 -8.71
C GLN A 33 12.17 6.83 -9.50
N GLU A 34 12.45 6.43 -10.74
CA GLU A 34 13.39 7.09 -11.63
C GLU A 34 13.02 8.56 -11.82
N HIS A 35 11.75 8.83 -12.18
CA HIS A 35 11.26 10.20 -12.32
C HIS A 35 11.43 10.99 -11.02
N SER A 36 11.08 10.38 -9.87
CA SER A 36 11.22 11.02 -8.57
C SER A 36 12.66 11.40 -8.26
N LEU A 37 13.60 10.48 -8.46
CA LEU A 37 15.01 10.67 -8.13
C LEU A 37 15.70 11.67 -9.06
N LEU A 38 15.32 11.71 -10.33
CA LEU A 38 15.88 12.65 -11.31
C LEU A 38 15.27 14.06 -11.21
N ASN A 39 14.08 14.22 -10.61
CA ASN A 39 13.34 15.49 -10.56
C ASN A 39 12.96 15.89 -9.12
N GLN A 40 13.90 15.76 -8.17
CA GLN A 40 13.67 16.05 -6.74
C GLN A 40 13.14 17.48 -6.47
N ASP A 41 13.62 18.46 -7.23
CA ASP A 41 13.16 19.84 -7.11
C ASP A 41 11.66 19.97 -7.40
N ASP A 42 11.11 19.18 -8.32
CA ASP A 42 9.68 19.21 -8.65
C ASP A 42 8.83 18.61 -7.53
N LEU A 43 9.30 17.54 -6.89
CA LEU A 43 8.59 16.91 -5.78
C LEU A 43 8.58 17.77 -4.51
N THR A 44 9.70 18.44 -4.23
CA THR A 44 9.89 19.25 -3.02
C THR A 44 9.31 20.66 -3.13
N LYS A 45 9.00 21.14 -4.34
CA LYS A 45 8.25 22.39 -4.57
C LYS A 45 6.85 22.36 -3.96
N PHE A 46 6.24 21.18 -3.84
CA PHE A 46 4.90 21.04 -3.28
C PHE A 46 5.00 20.83 -1.77
N ASN A 47 4.32 21.68 -1.00
CA ASN A 47 4.15 21.49 0.43
C ASN A 47 3.04 20.47 0.68
N TRP A 48 3.37 19.18 0.54
CA TRP A 48 2.41 18.08 0.71
C TRP A 48 1.81 18.10 2.12
N GLU A 49 0.49 18.23 2.19
CA GLU A 49 -0.22 18.16 3.45
C GLU A 49 -0.17 16.74 4.02
N GLN A 50 -0.15 16.67 5.34
CA GLN A 50 -0.16 15.39 6.05
C GLN A 50 -1.54 14.74 5.89
N PRO A 51 -1.63 13.48 5.45
CA PRO A 51 -2.92 12.83 5.17
C PRO A 51 -3.73 12.57 6.45
N PHE A 52 -3.07 12.51 7.61
CA PHE A 52 -3.69 12.19 8.89
C PHE A 52 -3.33 13.22 9.95
N SER A 53 -4.35 13.76 10.63
CA SER A 53 -4.17 14.52 11.87
C SER A 53 -3.98 13.59 13.07
N GLU A 54 -3.45 14.11 14.17
CA GLU A 54 -3.30 13.33 15.41
C GLU A 54 -4.65 12.81 15.94
N ASP A 55 -5.74 13.57 15.76
CA ASP A 55 -7.08 13.17 16.17
C ASP A 55 -7.63 12.01 15.31
N ILE A 56 -7.31 12.00 14.02
CA ILE A 56 -7.62 10.86 13.13
C ILE A 56 -6.82 9.63 13.57
N MET A 57 -5.53 9.79 13.87
CA MET A 57 -4.68 8.69 14.38
C MET A 57 -5.22 8.12 15.70
N LYS A 58 -5.67 8.97 16.63
CA LYS A 58 -6.33 8.53 17.89
C LYS A 58 -7.60 7.75 17.60
N SER A 59 -8.43 8.24 16.68
CA SER A 59 -9.67 7.59 16.28
C SER A 59 -9.44 6.19 15.72
N PHE A 60 -8.42 6.00 14.87
CA PHE A 60 -8.02 4.67 14.39
C PHE A 60 -7.51 3.76 15.51
N SER A 61 -6.70 4.29 16.44
CA SER A 61 -6.22 3.54 17.59
C SER A 61 -7.36 3.03 18.47
N ASP A 62 -8.35 3.88 18.73
CA ASP A 62 -9.53 3.53 19.53
C ASP A 62 -10.43 2.52 18.82
N LEU A 63 -10.61 2.66 17.50
CA LEU A 63 -11.32 1.68 16.69
C LEU A 63 -10.64 0.31 16.75
N ALA A 64 -9.31 0.28 16.58
CA ALA A 64 -8.53 -0.96 16.65
C ALA A 64 -8.66 -1.62 18.03
N ARG A 65 -8.52 -0.87 19.12
CA ARG A 65 -8.70 -1.39 20.49
C ARG A 65 -10.09 -1.99 20.73
N LYS A 66 -11.13 -1.36 20.18
CA LYS A 66 -12.51 -1.87 20.28
C LYS A 66 -12.74 -3.10 19.40
N GLY A 67 -12.16 -3.14 18.20
CA GLY A 67 -12.40 -4.18 17.20
C GLY A 67 -11.60 -5.47 17.45
N ILE A 68 -10.38 -5.35 17.96
CA ILE A 68 -9.45 -6.50 18.11
C ILE A 68 -9.99 -7.63 18.99
N PRO A 69 -10.63 -7.37 20.14
CA PRO A 69 -11.24 -8.45 20.93
C PRO A 69 -12.29 -9.25 20.16
N THR A 70 -12.99 -8.62 19.22
CA THR A 70 -13.94 -9.30 18.32
C THR A 70 -13.17 -10.07 17.25
N LEU A 71 -12.17 -9.46 16.62
CA LEU A 71 -11.34 -10.10 15.60
C LEU A 71 -10.65 -11.37 16.13
N LYS A 72 -10.08 -11.33 17.35
CA LYS A 72 -9.44 -12.48 18.00
C LYS A 72 -10.36 -13.70 18.14
N LYS A 73 -11.69 -13.53 18.10
CA LYS A 73 -12.67 -14.66 18.15
C LYS A 73 -12.81 -15.41 16.83
N TYR A 74 -12.44 -14.78 15.71
CA TYR A 74 -12.57 -15.34 14.36
C TYR A 74 -11.22 -15.80 13.77
N ILE A 75 -10.09 -15.41 14.40
CA ILE A 75 -8.76 -15.86 13.99
C ILE A 75 -8.46 -17.22 14.64
N LEU A 76 -7.89 -18.14 13.86
CA LEU A 76 -7.40 -19.43 14.37
C LEU A 76 -6.32 -19.21 15.43
N LYS A 77 -6.34 -20.01 16.50
CA LYS A 77 -5.46 -19.82 17.66
C LYS A 77 -3.98 -19.87 17.26
N GLU A 78 -3.63 -20.75 16.34
CA GLU A 78 -2.28 -20.94 15.81
C GLU A 78 -1.80 -19.66 15.13
N MET A 79 -2.61 -19.11 14.22
CA MET A 79 -2.30 -17.84 13.54
C MET A 79 -2.20 -16.66 14.51
N LEU A 80 -3.10 -16.60 15.50
CA LEU A 80 -3.06 -15.53 16.49
C LEU A 80 -1.79 -15.58 17.33
N SER A 81 -1.36 -16.78 17.74
CA SER A 81 -0.18 -16.95 18.60
C SER A 81 1.12 -16.51 17.94
N GLU A 82 1.20 -16.54 16.60
CA GLU A 82 2.36 -16.06 15.84
C GLU A 82 2.49 -14.53 15.85
N ILE A 83 1.37 -13.80 15.97
CA ILE A 83 1.34 -12.34 15.81
C ILE A 83 0.92 -11.57 17.07
N GLU A 84 0.50 -12.26 18.14
CA GLU A 84 -0.15 -11.61 19.28
C GLU A 84 0.73 -10.55 19.96
N ASN A 85 2.01 -10.87 20.19
CA ASN A 85 2.95 -9.92 20.79
C ASN A 85 3.19 -8.71 19.88
N ASP A 86 3.32 -8.92 18.57
CA ASP A 86 3.53 -7.83 17.61
C ASP A 86 2.28 -6.94 17.50
N LEU A 87 1.10 -7.54 17.53
CA LEU A 87 -0.18 -6.84 17.57
C LEU A 87 -0.29 -5.95 18.81
N ASP A 88 0.00 -6.50 19.99
CA ASP A 88 -0.08 -5.74 21.25
C ASP A 88 0.95 -4.60 21.29
N ASN A 89 2.16 -4.84 20.78
CA ASN A 89 3.20 -3.82 20.64
C ASN A 89 2.79 -2.71 19.66
N MET A 90 2.23 -3.08 18.51
CA MET A 90 1.72 -2.13 17.52
C MET A 90 0.62 -1.26 18.10
N LEU A 91 -0.36 -1.84 18.80
CA LEU A 91 -1.47 -1.07 19.39
C LEU A 91 -1.03 -0.11 20.49
N SER A 92 -0.10 -0.57 21.34
CA SER A 92 0.43 0.23 22.44
C SER A 92 1.25 1.42 21.94
N ASN A 93 1.82 1.32 20.73
CA ASN A 93 2.66 2.33 20.13
C ASN A 93 2.05 3.01 18.89
N TYR A 94 0.77 2.73 18.57
CA TYR A 94 0.17 3.10 17.27
C TYR A 94 0.37 4.57 16.91
N ILE A 95 0.02 5.49 17.81
CA ILE A 95 0.14 6.94 17.57
C ILE A 95 1.60 7.34 17.33
N LYS A 96 2.53 6.76 18.10
CA LYS A 96 3.97 7.01 17.96
C LYS A 96 4.47 6.52 16.59
N ILE A 97 4.07 5.31 16.19
CA ILE A 97 4.43 4.73 14.89
C ILE A 97 3.88 5.59 13.75
N MET A 98 2.58 5.93 13.79
CA MET A 98 1.94 6.73 12.76
C MET A 98 2.57 8.12 12.63
N LYS A 99 2.82 8.80 13.74
CA LYS A 99 3.50 10.11 13.74
C LYS A 99 4.91 10.00 13.16
N HIS A 100 5.65 8.97 13.53
CA HIS A 100 6.99 8.75 13.01
C HIS A 100 6.97 8.53 11.50
N VAL A 101 6.16 7.59 11.02
CA VAL A 101 6.11 7.19 9.61
C VAL A 101 5.56 8.29 8.70
N TYR A 102 4.49 8.96 9.10
CA TYR A 102 3.80 9.91 8.21
C TYR A 102 4.28 11.35 8.38
N THR A 103 4.72 11.75 9.58
CA THR A 103 5.05 13.16 9.86
C THR A 103 6.55 13.42 10.01
N GLU A 104 7.27 12.56 10.72
CA GLU A 104 8.69 12.79 11.04
C GLU A 104 9.60 12.29 9.92
N LEU A 105 9.44 11.03 9.49
CA LEU A 105 10.28 10.39 8.50
C LEU A 105 10.27 11.13 7.14
N PRO A 106 9.13 11.62 6.61
CA PRO A 106 9.14 12.35 5.34
C PRO A 106 9.83 13.72 5.42
N LYS A 107 10.01 14.27 6.63
CA LYS A 107 10.71 15.54 6.87
C LYS A 107 12.17 15.36 7.28
N SER A 108 12.63 14.11 7.41
CA SER A 108 14.02 13.82 7.77
C SER A 108 14.95 14.18 6.62
N ASN A 109 16.05 14.88 6.91
CA ASN A 109 17.06 15.25 5.91
C ASN A 109 17.74 14.03 5.27
N ASP A 110 17.73 12.88 5.94
CA ASP A 110 18.33 11.63 5.44
C ASP A 110 17.34 10.81 4.60
N ASN A 111 16.11 11.28 4.40
CA ASN A 111 15.09 10.57 3.64
C ASN A 111 14.93 11.19 2.24
N VAL A 112 15.13 10.37 1.20
CA VAL A 112 14.92 10.79 -0.19
C VAL A 112 13.45 10.64 -0.53
N THR A 113 12.79 11.77 -0.82
CA THR A 113 11.36 11.76 -1.14
C THR A 113 11.14 11.18 -2.52
N VAL A 114 10.28 10.17 -2.62
CA VAL A 114 9.85 9.58 -3.88
C VAL A 114 8.34 9.47 -3.94
N MET A 115 7.78 9.56 -5.13
CA MET A 115 6.37 9.30 -5.35
C MET A 115 6.12 7.79 -5.27
N THR A 116 5.13 7.41 -4.46
CA THR A 116 4.72 6.01 -4.30
C THR A 116 3.20 5.91 -4.38
N HIS A 117 2.68 4.75 -4.76
CA HIS A 117 1.25 4.49 -4.73
C HIS A 117 0.71 4.41 -3.29
N GLY A 118 1.51 3.92 -2.34
CA GLY A 118 1.11 3.73 -0.95
C GLY A 118 0.29 2.46 -0.68
N ASP A 119 -0.44 1.95 -1.68
CA ASP A 119 -1.25 0.73 -1.55
C ASP A 119 -1.02 -0.28 -2.71
N MET A 120 0.15 -0.93 -2.72
CA MET A 120 0.56 -1.83 -3.82
C MET A 120 0.05 -3.27 -3.63
N TRP A 121 -1.25 -3.43 -3.39
CA TRP A 121 -1.89 -4.74 -3.26
C TRP A 121 -2.31 -5.32 -4.62
N THR A 122 -2.42 -6.65 -4.72
CA THR A 122 -2.66 -7.32 -6.01
C THR A 122 -3.99 -6.95 -6.67
N ASN A 123 -4.99 -6.57 -5.88
CA ASN A 123 -6.28 -6.08 -6.38
C ASN A 123 -6.19 -4.69 -7.02
N ASN A 124 -5.11 -3.94 -6.80
CA ASN A 124 -4.90 -2.60 -7.35
C ASN A 124 -4.15 -2.62 -8.70
N PHE A 125 -3.92 -3.83 -9.24
CA PHE A 125 -3.25 -4.03 -10.53
C PHE A 125 -4.22 -4.63 -11.54
N MET A 126 -4.50 -3.88 -12.61
CA MET A 126 -5.23 -4.41 -13.76
C MET A 126 -4.24 -4.86 -14.82
N PHE A 127 -4.32 -6.11 -15.25
CA PHE A 127 -3.56 -6.66 -16.37
C PHE A 127 -4.47 -6.82 -17.58
N LYS A 128 -3.94 -6.65 -18.79
CA LYS A 128 -4.70 -6.88 -20.02
C LYS A 128 -5.18 -8.33 -20.09
N VAL A 129 -6.32 -8.57 -20.72
CA VAL A 129 -6.75 -9.93 -21.08
C VAL A 129 -6.04 -10.40 -22.35
N ASP A 130 -5.68 -11.68 -22.40
CA ASP A 130 -5.17 -12.30 -23.63
C ASP A 130 -6.31 -12.73 -24.58
N SER A 131 -5.96 -13.33 -25.72
CA SER A 131 -6.91 -13.77 -26.73
C SER A 131 -7.90 -14.83 -26.23
N ASP A 132 -7.55 -15.54 -25.16
CA ASP A 132 -8.37 -16.58 -24.55
C ASP A 132 -9.20 -16.04 -23.37
N GLY A 133 -9.13 -14.73 -23.11
CA GLY A 133 -9.81 -14.05 -22.01
C GLY A 133 -9.14 -14.24 -20.65
N ASN A 134 -7.93 -14.78 -20.61
CA ASN A 134 -7.18 -14.95 -19.35
C ASN A 134 -6.39 -13.70 -18.99
N CYS A 135 -6.08 -13.55 -17.70
CA CYS A 135 -5.24 -12.48 -17.21
C CYS A 135 -3.80 -12.63 -17.76
N SER A 136 -3.35 -11.66 -18.54
CA SER A 136 -2.01 -11.67 -19.14
C SER A 136 -0.94 -11.18 -18.15
N ASN A 137 0.29 -11.02 -18.66
CA ASN A 137 1.42 -10.46 -17.90
C ASN A 137 1.59 -8.95 -18.12
N ASN A 138 0.79 -8.33 -18.99
CA ASN A 138 0.94 -6.92 -19.34
C ASN A 138 0.10 -6.07 -18.40
N LEU A 139 0.76 -5.29 -17.56
CA LEU A 139 0.09 -4.34 -16.67
C LEU A 139 -0.57 -3.23 -17.52
N SER A 140 -1.85 -3.01 -17.29
CA SER A 140 -2.68 -2.01 -17.96
C SER A 140 -2.79 -0.74 -17.09
N ALA A 141 -3.00 -0.92 -15.79
CA ALA A 141 -3.09 0.17 -14.83
C ALA A 141 -2.75 -0.27 -13.40
N VAL A 142 -2.26 0.69 -12.62
CA VAL A 142 -2.28 0.68 -11.16
C VAL A 142 -3.33 1.71 -10.73
N PHE A 143 -4.21 1.35 -9.80
CA PHE A 143 -5.35 2.16 -9.38
C PHE A 143 -5.63 2.04 -7.89
N ASP A 144 -6.65 2.79 -7.43
CA ASP A 144 -6.94 3.12 -6.02
C ASP A 144 -6.05 4.26 -5.48
#